data_AF-A0A497A6G7-F1
#
_entry.id   AF-A0A497A6G7-F1
#
_cell.length_a   1.000
_cell.length_b   1.000
_cell.length_c   1.000
_cell.angle_alpha   90.00
_cell.angle_beta   90.00
_cell.angle_gamma   90.00
#
_symmetry.space_group_name_H-M   'P 1'
#
loop_
_entity.id
_entity.type
_entity.pdbx_description
1 polymer ?
#
loop_
_entity_poly.entity_id
_entity_poly.type
_entity_poly.pdbx_seq_one_letter_code
_entity_poly.pdbx_strand_id
1 'polypeptide(L)'
;MLRRQRTFRRVCWLPAGDVLIHWYEPLDEPVMSPRKGYFDSVGMETGTTPVLIPEGILMVYSGWGADNVYQVGGVLFSNEEPARVLWRSEEPILEPAVDWEARFGVSNHVVREPLLWHRGRWWLYYGAADKVVCLAFG
;
A
#
# COMPACT_ATOMS: atom_id res chain seq x y z
N MET A 1 -27.52 12.66 25.82
CA MET A 1 -26.26 12.08 26.34
C MET A 1 -25.76 11.05 25.32
N LEU A 2 -25.12 11.49 24.22
CA LEU A 2 -24.52 10.60 23.23
C LEU A 2 -23.01 10.59 23.43
N ARG A 3 -22.46 9.41 23.72
CA ARG A 3 -21.04 9.18 23.92
C ARG A 3 -20.31 9.32 22.58
N ARG A 4 -19.36 10.26 22.51
CA ARG A 4 -18.32 10.31 21.47
C ARG A 4 -17.47 9.03 21.59
N GLN A 5 -17.47 8.19 20.55
CA GLN A 5 -16.42 7.18 20.40
C GLN A 5 -15.25 7.84 19.63
N ARG A 6 -14.17 8.13 20.35
CA ARG A 6 -12.83 8.38 19.81
C ARG A 6 -11.92 7.33 20.40
N THR A 7 -11.27 6.52 19.57
CA THR A 7 -9.81 6.26 19.56
C THR A 7 -9.50 5.06 18.68
N PHE A 8 -8.92 5.30 17.51
CA PHE A 8 -8.01 4.36 16.87
C PHE A 8 -6.78 5.19 16.47
N ARG A 9 -5.61 4.80 16.98
CA ARG A 9 -4.31 5.45 16.80
C ARG A 9 -3.27 4.38 16.45
N ARG A 10 -2.42 4.50 15.40
CA ARG A 10 -1.12 3.78 15.19
C ARG A 10 -0.49 3.91 13.77
N VAL A 11 0.73 4.50 13.64
CA VAL A 11 1.78 4.29 12.58
C VAL A 11 3.20 4.59 13.14
N CYS A 12 4.25 3.90 12.65
CA CYS A 12 5.57 3.59 13.23
C CYS A 12 6.75 4.61 13.08
N TRP A 13 7.59 4.74 14.13
CA TRP A 13 9.04 5.07 14.07
C TRP A 13 9.78 4.39 15.25
N LEU A 14 11.00 3.87 15.09
CA LEU A 14 11.77 3.22 16.18
C LEU A 14 13.24 3.69 16.25
N PRO A 15 13.72 4.16 17.40
CA PRO A 15 15.16 4.27 17.66
C PRO A 15 15.78 2.88 17.93
N ALA A 16 17.07 2.73 17.61
CA ALA A 16 17.80 1.46 17.73
C ALA A 16 17.87 0.98 19.20
N GLY A 17 17.34 -0.21 19.47
CA GLY A 17 17.40 -0.86 20.79
C GLY A 17 16.05 -1.33 21.34
N ASP A 18 14.94 -0.88 20.76
CA ASP A 18 13.60 -1.29 21.16
C ASP A 18 13.14 -2.60 20.49
N VAL A 19 12.41 -3.41 21.24
CA VAL A 19 11.78 -4.64 20.74
C VAL A 19 10.58 -4.27 19.85
N LEU A 20 10.43 -4.90 18.68
CA LEU A 20 9.38 -4.68 17.67
C LEU A 20 7.93 -5.01 18.12
N ILE A 21 7.65 -4.96 19.42
CA ILE A 21 6.37 -5.31 20.05
C ILE A 21 5.63 -4.07 20.58
N HIS A 22 6.29 -2.92 20.65
CA HIS A 22 5.69 -1.66 21.11
C HIS A 22 5.61 -0.66 19.96
N TRP A 23 4.42 -0.14 19.72
CA TRP A 23 4.12 0.76 18.60
C TRP A 23 3.35 1.98 19.12
N TYR A 24 3.79 3.17 18.74
CA TYR A 24 3.13 4.44 19.05
C TYR A 24 2.82 5.17 17.74
N GLU A 25 1.83 6.07 17.76
CA GLU A 25 1.52 6.95 16.63
C GLU A 25 2.10 8.35 16.92
N PRO A 26 3.14 8.79 16.21
CA PRO A 26 3.76 10.08 16.46
C PRO A 26 2.99 11.25 15.83
N LEU A 27 2.06 10.98 14.92
CA LEU A 27 1.33 11.99 14.16
C LEU A 27 -0.14 12.04 14.58
N ASP A 28 -0.72 13.24 14.61
CA ASP A 28 -2.17 13.40 14.81
C ASP A 28 -2.97 13.21 13.50
N GLU A 29 -2.29 13.26 12.34
CA GLU A 29 -2.88 13.17 11.01
C GLU A 29 -2.24 12.02 10.21
N PRO A 30 -2.98 11.42 9.26
CA PRO A 30 -2.44 10.34 8.43
C PRO A 30 -1.32 10.83 7.50
N VAL A 31 -0.32 9.98 7.27
CA VAL A 31 0.80 10.25 6.36
C VAL A 31 0.32 10.41 4.90
N MET A 32 -0.72 9.68 4.52
CA MET A 32 -1.34 9.76 3.20
C MET A 32 -2.87 9.76 3.32
N SER A 33 -3.52 10.55 2.47
CA SER A 33 -4.98 10.64 2.37
C SER A 33 -5.46 10.35 0.95
N PRO A 34 -6.72 9.88 0.77
CA PRO A 34 -7.30 9.66 -0.54
C PRO A 34 -7.25 10.91 -1.43
N ARG A 35 -7.06 10.73 -2.74
CA ARG A 35 -6.92 11.84 -3.69
C ARG A 35 -8.10 11.88 -4.66
N LYS A 36 -8.90 12.94 -4.62
CA LYS A 36 -10.02 13.11 -5.54
C LYS A 36 -9.53 13.10 -7.00
N GLY A 37 -10.14 12.27 -7.84
CA GLY A 37 -9.79 12.14 -9.26
C GLY A 37 -8.70 11.11 -9.57
N TYR A 38 -8.15 10.43 -8.57
CA TYR A 38 -7.16 9.35 -8.73
C TYR A 38 -7.79 7.98 -8.43
N PHE A 39 -7.04 6.92 -8.74
CA PHE A 39 -7.45 5.54 -8.43
C PHE A 39 -7.64 5.28 -6.94
N ASP A 40 -7.01 6.07 -6.07
CA ASP A 40 -7.08 5.99 -4.61
C ASP A 40 -7.95 7.10 -4.02
N SER A 41 -9.07 7.38 -4.69
CA SER A 41 -9.95 8.51 -4.35
C SER A 41 -10.90 8.27 -3.18
N VAL A 42 -11.22 7.00 -2.88
CA VAL A 42 -12.10 6.64 -1.76
C VAL A 42 -11.30 6.13 -0.58
N GLY A 43 -10.32 5.28 -0.83
CA GLY A 43 -9.49 4.72 0.23
C GLY A 43 -8.19 4.13 -0.26
N MET A 44 -7.37 3.77 0.72
CA MET A 44 -6.07 3.13 0.50
C MET A 44 -5.74 2.18 1.65
N GLU A 45 -4.87 1.22 1.34
CA GLU A 45 -4.38 0.23 2.29
C GLU A 45 -2.90 -0.04 2.02
N THR A 46 -2.13 -0.10 3.10
CA THR A 46 -0.73 -0.51 3.06
C THR A 46 -0.66 -2.03 3.07
N GLY A 47 -0.08 -2.64 2.03
CA GLY A 47 0.04 -4.11 1.94
C GLY A 47 1.47 -4.63 2.03
N THR A 48 2.44 -3.90 1.46
CA THR A 48 3.81 -4.41 1.34
C THR A 48 4.74 -3.86 2.42
N THR A 49 5.70 -4.70 2.84
CA THR A 49 6.84 -4.21 3.63
C THR A 49 7.58 -3.15 2.83
N PRO A 50 7.79 -1.94 3.38
CA PRO A 50 8.56 -0.92 2.68
C PRO A 50 10.00 -1.39 2.45
N VAL A 51 10.56 -1.02 1.29
CA VAL A 51 11.91 -1.36 0.88
C VAL A 51 12.78 -0.10 0.92
N LEU A 52 13.91 -0.19 1.60
CA LEU A 52 14.91 0.88 1.57
C LEU A 52 15.68 0.82 0.25
N ILE A 53 15.65 1.92 -0.48
CA ILE A 53 16.43 2.15 -1.70
C ILE A 53 17.26 3.44 -1.53
N PRO A 54 18.30 3.68 -2.35
CA PRO A 54 19.13 4.88 -2.24
C PRO A 54 18.33 6.20 -2.25
N GLU A 55 17.21 6.23 -2.97
CA GLU A 55 16.34 7.39 -3.14
C GLU A 55 15.36 7.63 -1.98
N GLY A 56 15.13 6.62 -1.12
CA GLY A 56 14.15 6.71 -0.05
C GLY A 56 13.55 5.38 0.41
N ILE A 57 12.39 5.46 1.04
CA ILE A 57 11.60 4.31 1.49
C ILE A 57 10.51 4.06 0.45
N LEU A 58 10.69 3.05 -0.39
CA LEU A 58 9.72 2.65 -1.40
C LEU A 58 8.66 1.74 -0.78
N MET A 59 7.39 2.03 -1.01
CA MET A 59 6.27 1.18 -0.59
C MET A 59 5.26 1.02 -1.73
N VAL A 60 4.77 -0.20 -1.88
CA VAL A 60 3.63 -0.50 -2.76
C VAL A 60 2.37 -0.59 -1.90
N TYR A 61 1.32 0.09 -2.32
CA TYR A 61 0.05 0.18 -1.60
C TYR A 61 -1.13 -0.12 -2.53
N SER A 62 -2.27 -0.43 -1.95
CA SER A 62 -3.53 -0.58 -2.69
C SER A 62 -4.38 0.68 -2.52
N GLY A 63 -5.05 1.10 -3.57
CA GLY A 63 -6.01 2.19 -3.57
C GLY A 63 -7.28 1.81 -4.31
N TRP A 64 -8.42 2.37 -3.92
CA TRP A 64 -9.69 2.15 -4.61
C TRP A 64 -10.49 3.43 -4.77
N GLY A 65 -11.23 3.46 -5.88
CA GLY A 65 -12.16 4.53 -6.22
C GLY A 65 -13.60 4.16 -5.85
N ALA A 66 -14.55 4.92 -6.42
CA ALA A 66 -15.98 4.72 -6.19
C ALA A 66 -16.51 3.42 -6.81
N ASP A 67 -15.78 2.84 -7.74
CA ASP A 67 -16.03 1.53 -8.35
C ASP A 67 -15.63 0.35 -7.42
N ASN A 68 -14.97 0.63 -6.29
CA ASN A 68 -14.41 -0.35 -5.36
C ASN A 68 -13.45 -1.35 -6.04
N VAL A 69 -12.80 -0.93 -7.13
CA VAL A 69 -11.76 -1.73 -7.76
C VAL A 69 -10.43 -1.37 -7.11
N TYR A 70 -9.78 -2.37 -6.53
CA TYR A 70 -8.48 -2.21 -5.89
C TYR A 70 -7.38 -2.20 -6.96
N GLN A 71 -6.62 -1.12 -6.97
CA GLN A 71 -5.52 -0.88 -7.88
C GLN A 71 -4.25 -0.60 -7.08
N VAL A 72 -3.11 -0.74 -7.75
CA VAL A 72 -1.81 -0.87 -7.09
C VAL A 72 -1.00 0.37 -7.36
N GLY A 73 -0.59 1.07 -6.31
CA GLY A 73 0.22 2.28 -6.39
C GLY A 73 1.61 2.10 -5.82
N GLY A 74 2.51 3.00 -6.21
CA GLY A 74 3.82 3.17 -5.59
C GLY A 74 3.89 4.50 -4.85
N VAL A 75 4.58 4.52 -3.71
CA VAL A 75 4.94 5.75 -2.98
C VAL A 75 6.39 5.65 -2.51
N LEU A 76 7.10 6.77 -2.59
CA LEU A 76 8.46 6.94 -2.09
C LEU A 76 8.44 7.97 -0.95
N PHE A 77 8.88 7.58 0.23
CA PHE A 77 9.06 8.48 1.37
C PHE A 77 10.53 8.85 1.58
N SER A 78 10.78 9.94 2.30
CA SER A 78 12.13 10.34 2.69
C SER A 78 12.75 9.37 3.70
N ASN A 79 14.04 9.07 3.55
CA ASN A 79 14.80 8.33 4.55
C ASN A 79 15.11 9.17 5.81
N GLU A 80 15.18 10.49 5.67
CA GLU A 80 15.46 11.41 6.79
C GLU A 80 14.19 11.76 7.55
N GLU A 81 13.07 11.90 6.83
CA GLU A 81 11.76 12.26 7.37
C GLU A 81 10.69 11.27 6.87
N PRO A 82 10.51 10.08 7.47
CA PRO A 82 9.67 9.01 6.90
C PRO A 82 8.19 9.33 6.68
N ALA A 83 7.66 10.38 7.32
CA ALA A 83 6.31 10.88 7.07
C ALA A 83 6.19 11.76 5.81
N ARG A 84 7.32 12.16 5.22
CA ARG A 84 7.37 13.04 4.05
C ARG A 84 7.34 12.22 2.76
N VAL A 85 6.27 12.41 1.98
CA VAL A 85 6.15 11.84 0.63
C VAL A 85 7.05 12.60 -0.34
N LEU A 86 7.94 11.89 -1.03
CA LEU A 86 8.80 12.42 -2.10
C LEU A 86 8.15 12.22 -3.48
N TRP A 87 7.49 11.08 -3.67
CA TRP A 87 6.80 10.75 -4.91
C TRP A 87 5.65 9.78 -4.64
N ARG A 88 4.59 9.85 -5.43
CA ARG A 88 3.45 8.93 -5.39
C ARG A 88 2.90 8.76 -6.80
N SER A 89 2.63 7.53 -7.21
CA SER A 89 2.14 7.27 -8.56
C SER A 89 0.79 7.96 -8.82
N GLU A 90 0.63 8.55 -10.00
CA GLU A 90 -0.64 9.15 -10.43
C GLU A 90 -1.58 8.07 -10.99
N GLU A 91 -0.99 7.06 -11.62
CA GLU A 91 -1.68 5.90 -12.19
C GLU A 91 -1.30 4.61 -11.46
N PRO A 92 -2.10 3.53 -11.59
CA PRO A 92 -1.74 2.21 -11.11
C PRO A 92 -0.46 1.70 -11.77
N ILE A 93 0.41 1.06 -10.99
CA ILE A 93 1.65 0.42 -11.45
C ILE A 93 1.47 -1.06 -11.82
N LEU A 94 0.28 -1.61 -11.59
CA LEU A 94 -0.08 -2.94 -12.06
C LEU A 94 -1.52 -2.97 -12.57
N GLU A 95 -1.67 -3.57 -13.75
CA GLU A 95 -2.95 -3.96 -14.33
C GLU A 95 -3.14 -5.48 -14.26
N PRO A 96 -4.37 -5.97 -14.08
CA PRO A 96 -4.67 -7.40 -14.18
C PRO A 96 -4.30 -7.93 -15.57
N ALA A 97 -3.44 -8.94 -15.63
CA ALA A 97 -3.11 -9.63 -16.89
C ALA A 97 -4.26 -10.52 -17.41
N VAL A 98 -5.27 -10.78 -16.58
CA VAL A 98 -6.42 -11.64 -16.85
C VAL A 98 -7.67 -10.94 -16.34
N ASP A 99 -8.77 -11.05 -17.08
CA ASP A 99 -10.09 -10.67 -16.60
C ASP A 99 -10.57 -11.70 -15.56
N TRP A 100 -10.37 -11.38 -14.29
CA TRP A 100 -10.75 -12.25 -13.18
C TRP A 100 -12.26 -12.30 -12.96
N GLU A 101 -12.98 -11.27 -13.41
CA GLU A 101 -14.45 -11.26 -13.36
C GLU A 101 -15.02 -12.29 -14.32
N ALA A 102 -14.54 -12.30 -15.56
CA ALA A 102 -14.91 -13.34 -16.52
C ALA A 102 -14.51 -14.75 -16.05
N ARG A 103 -13.38 -14.88 -15.35
CA ARG A 103 -12.83 -16.19 -14.94
C ARG A 103 -13.49 -16.76 -13.68
N PHE A 104 -13.76 -15.92 -12.68
CA PHE A 104 -14.15 -16.35 -11.34
C PHE A 104 -15.45 -15.71 -10.83
N GLY A 105 -16.06 -14.78 -11.60
CA GLY A 105 -17.30 -14.10 -11.21
C GLY A 105 -17.13 -13.13 -10.04
N VAL A 106 -15.90 -12.65 -9.80
CA VAL A 106 -15.57 -11.67 -8.77
C VAL A 106 -14.89 -10.49 -9.41
N SER A 107 -15.11 -9.28 -8.88
CA SER A 107 -14.47 -8.07 -9.40
C SER A 107 -12.95 -8.26 -9.45
N ASN A 108 -12.28 -7.50 -10.34
CA ASN A 108 -10.82 -7.49 -10.53
C ASN A 108 -10.07 -6.93 -9.29
N HIS A 109 -10.29 -7.55 -8.14
CA HIS A 109 -9.67 -7.27 -6.86
C HIS A 109 -8.26 -7.84 -6.87
N VAL A 110 -7.28 -6.97 -6.61
CA VAL A 110 -5.88 -7.38 -6.54
C VAL A 110 -5.22 -6.84 -5.28
N VAL A 111 -4.77 -7.75 -4.41
CA VAL A 111 -4.13 -7.46 -3.11
C VAL A 111 -2.67 -7.83 -3.16
N ARG A 112 -1.77 -7.03 -2.56
CA ARG A 112 -0.33 -7.04 -2.86
C ARG A 112 0.47 -7.53 -1.68
N GLU A 113 1.23 -8.61 -1.86
CA GLU A 113 2.00 -9.23 -0.78
C GLU A 113 3.10 -10.16 -1.33
N PRO A 114 4.41 -10.00 -1.05
CA PRO A 114 5.25 -8.80 -0.85
C PRO A 114 6.05 -8.40 -2.12
N LEU A 115 6.70 -7.21 -2.09
CA LEU A 115 7.70 -6.77 -3.09
C LEU A 115 9.10 -7.19 -2.65
N LEU A 116 9.87 -7.84 -3.52
CA LEU A 116 11.20 -8.34 -3.22
C LEU A 116 12.19 -8.18 -4.36
N TRP A 117 13.44 -7.89 -4.00
CA TRP A 117 14.56 -7.93 -4.94
C TRP A 117 15.09 -9.35 -5.03
N HIS A 118 14.90 -10.00 -6.18
CA HIS A 118 15.33 -11.38 -6.38
C HIS A 118 15.88 -11.58 -7.79
N ARG A 119 17.06 -12.20 -7.88
CA ARG A 119 17.76 -12.48 -9.16
C ARG A 119 17.94 -11.23 -10.03
N GLY A 120 18.30 -10.11 -9.41
CA GLY A 120 18.61 -8.85 -10.11
C GLY A 120 17.40 -8.14 -10.71
N ARG A 121 16.18 -8.42 -10.23
CA ARG A 121 14.95 -7.76 -10.67
C ARG A 121 13.93 -7.69 -9.55
N TRP A 122 12.91 -6.85 -9.70
CA TRP A 122 11.83 -6.74 -8.73
C TRP A 122 10.78 -7.82 -8.98
N TRP A 123 10.33 -8.47 -7.90
CA TRP A 123 9.27 -9.46 -7.90
C TRP A 123 8.17 -8.95 -6.99
N LEU A 124 6.95 -8.90 -7.50
CA LEU A 124 5.75 -8.52 -6.75
C LEU A 124 4.80 -9.70 -6.77
N TYR A 125 4.64 -10.33 -5.61
CA TYR A 125 3.59 -11.30 -5.38
C TYR A 125 2.28 -10.58 -5.06
N TYR A 126 1.17 -11.14 -5.53
CA TYR A 126 -0.14 -10.56 -5.29
C TYR A 126 -1.24 -11.61 -5.32
N GLY A 127 -2.22 -11.47 -4.43
CA GLY A 127 -3.50 -12.15 -4.53
C GLY A 127 -4.36 -11.52 -5.61
N ALA A 128 -5.10 -12.34 -6.35
CA ALA A 128 -6.11 -11.88 -7.29
C ALA A 128 -7.42 -12.62 -7.06
N ALA A 129 -8.52 -11.86 -7.15
CA ALA A 129 -9.88 -12.37 -7.03
C ALA A 129 -10.18 -13.11 -5.70
N ASP A 130 -9.35 -12.94 -4.67
CA ASP A 130 -9.37 -13.75 -3.44
C ASP A 130 -9.36 -15.27 -3.71
N LYS A 131 -8.83 -15.69 -4.89
CA LYS A 131 -8.78 -17.09 -5.34
C LYS A 131 -7.39 -17.60 -5.64
N VAL A 132 -6.51 -16.73 -6.15
CA VAL A 132 -5.20 -17.15 -6.66
C VAL A 132 -4.10 -16.23 -6.19
N VAL A 133 -2.88 -16.76 -6.14
CA VAL A 133 -1.65 -15.98 -5.97
C VAL A 133 -0.93 -15.91 -7.30
N CYS A 134 -0.44 -14.73 -7.64
CA CYS A 134 0.24 -14.41 -8.90
C CYS A 134 1.59 -13.74 -8.61
N LEU A 135 2.43 -13.67 -9.65
CA LEU A 135 3.73 -13.02 -9.63
C LEU A 135 3.85 -12.08 -10.84
N ALA A 136 4.22 -10.83 -10.59
CA ALA A 136 4.70 -9.90 -11.60
C ALA A 136 6.20 -9.63 -11.36
N PHE A 137 6.98 -9.44 -12.43
CA PHE A 137 8.38 -9.09 -12.32
C PHE A 137 8.80 -8.09 -13.41
N GLY A 138 9.79 -7.26 -13.10
CA GLY A 138 10.36 -6.24 -13.98
C GLY A 138 11.83 -6.00 -13.67
#